data_AF-A0A383C2A7-F1
#
_entry.id   AF-A0A383C2A7-F1
#
_cell.length_a   1.000
_cell.length_b   1.000
_cell.length_c   1.000
_cell.angle_alpha   90.00
_cell.angle_beta   90.00
_cell.angle_gamma   90.00
#
_symmetry.space_group_name_H-M   'P 1'
#
loop_
_entity.id
_entity.type
_entity.pdbx_description
1 polymer ?
#
loop_
_entity_poly.entity_id
_entity_poly.type
_entity_poly.pdbx_seq_one_letter_code
_entity_poly.pdbx_strand_id
1 'polypeptide(L)'
;FASAPNLIDIVVDGRAIKAVAQPSKQGFLYTFDRVTGEPVWPIDERPVPTDTDLVGEVPSPTQPFPTKPPAFEYQGTSIEDLVDFTPEIRRMAVEAVEGYRLGPLFTPNTTQGTLIRPSVGGGANWSGAAFDPETGMLYVPSVNTHSVIPFADVDPNSPATMRYIWRWGRSQGGPTMPQGLPLWKPPYSRMTAIDMSLGEHAWMTPLGNGDRIRNLPMLRDLDLPPLGGDGRGGPLLTKTLL
;
A
#
# COMPACT_ATOMS: atom_id res chain seq x y z
N PHE A 1 -9.63 -4.46 -6.95
CA PHE A 1 -10.16 -4.05 -5.63
C PHE A 1 -10.38 -5.29 -4.76
N ALA A 2 -10.41 -5.18 -3.42
CA ALA A 2 -10.45 -6.37 -2.55
C ALA A 2 -11.45 -6.29 -1.39
N SER A 3 -11.95 -5.11 -1.05
CA SER A 3 -13.08 -4.92 -0.14
C SER A 3 -14.35 -4.57 -0.92
N ALA A 4 -15.50 -4.76 -0.28
CA ALA A 4 -16.74 -4.14 -0.75
C ALA A 4 -16.59 -2.59 -0.76
N PRO A 5 -17.20 -1.90 -1.72
CA PRO A 5 -17.25 -0.44 -1.72
C PRO A 5 -18.20 0.09 -0.65
N ASN A 6 -17.93 1.31 -0.17
CA ASN A 6 -18.85 2.05 0.68
C ASN A 6 -19.81 2.87 -0.20
N LEU A 7 -21.12 2.63 -0.06
CA LEU A 7 -22.13 3.54 -0.62
C LEU A 7 -22.37 4.65 0.40
N ILE A 8 -22.03 5.88 0.02
CA ILE A 8 -22.01 7.04 0.93
C ILE A 8 -22.71 8.22 0.28
N ASP A 9 -23.33 9.07 1.10
CA ASP A 9 -23.88 10.34 0.66
C ASP A 9 -22.99 11.45 1.23
N ILE A 10 -22.43 12.28 0.35
CA ILE A 10 -21.44 13.30 0.69
C ILE A 10 -21.80 14.64 0.06
N VAL A 11 -21.24 15.74 0.56
CA VAL A 11 -21.37 17.07 -0.03
C VAL A 11 -19.98 17.58 -0.40
N VAL A 12 -19.74 17.82 -1.69
CA VAL A 12 -18.46 18.34 -2.21
C VAL A 12 -18.76 19.63 -2.94
N ASP A 13 -18.07 20.72 -2.58
CA ASP A 13 -18.28 22.07 -3.15
C ASP A 13 -19.76 22.51 -3.14
N GLY A 14 -20.49 22.16 -2.07
CA GLY A 14 -21.92 22.46 -1.90
C GLY A 14 -22.88 21.56 -2.70
N ARG A 15 -22.37 20.61 -3.51
CA ARG A 15 -23.18 19.65 -4.26
C ARG A 15 -23.33 18.36 -3.46
N ALA A 16 -24.58 17.94 -3.24
CA ALA A 16 -24.87 16.62 -2.71
C ALA A 16 -24.61 15.54 -3.77
N ILE A 17 -23.84 14.51 -3.41
CA ILE A 17 -23.41 13.42 -4.29
C ILE A 17 -23.76 12.09 -3.65
N LYS A 18 -24.44 11.25 -4.42
CA LYS A 18 -24.63 9.84 -4.11
C LYS A 18 -23.37 9.11 -4.53
N ALA A 19 -22.39 8.98 -3.65
CA ALA A 19 -21.09 8.42 -4.00
C ALA A 19 -20.96 6.92 -3.73
N VAL A 20 -20.04 6.29 -4.46
CA VAL A 20 -19.43 4.99 -4.16
C VAL A 20 -17.94 5.22 -3.94
N ALA A 21 -17.44 4.89 -2.76
CA ALA A 21 -16.04 5.03 -2.38
C ALA A 21 -15.40 3.65 -2.25
N GLN A 22 -14.30 3.43 -2.98
CA GLN A 22 -13.64 2.13 -3.07
C GLN A 22 -12.17 2.24 -2.68
N PRO A 23 -11.80 1.76 -1.48
CA PRO A 23 -10.41 1.59 -1.11
C PRO A 23 -9.74 0.57 -2.03
N SER A 24 -8.62 0.94 -2.62
CA SER A 24 -7.83 0.08 -3.49
C SER A 24 -6.68 -0.59 -2.73
N LYS A 25 -6.26 -1.77 -3.19
CA LYS A 25 -5.03 -2.41 -2.68
C LYS A 25 -3.80 -1.54 -2.91
N GLN A 26 -3.84 -0.67 -3.92
CA GLN A 26 -2.74 0.24 -4.25
C GLN A 26 -2.62 1.40 -3.27
N GLY A 27 -3.56 1.61 -2.34
CA GLY A 27 -3.47 2.73 -1.40
C GLY A 27 -4.19 4.00 -1.85
N PHE A 28 -5.04 3.90 -2.88
CA PHE A 28 -5.91 4.99 -3.33
C PHE A 28 -7.35 4.76 -2.90
N LEU A 29 -8.10 5.84 -2.70
CA LEU A 29 -9.55 5.81 -2.60
C LEU A 29 -10.15 6.32 -3.90
N TYR A 30 -10.71 5.41 -4.70
CA TYR A 30 -11.44 5.80 -5.90
C TYR A 30 -12.87 6.16 -5.51
N THR A 31 -13.35 7.33 -5.91
CA THR A 31 -14.68 7.83 -5.54
C THR A 31 -15.44 8.29 -6.77
N PHE A 32 -16.62 7.74 -6.98
CA PHE A 32 -17.48 8.04 -8.12
C PHE A 32 -18.89 8.41 -7.66
N ASP A 33 -19.61 9.21 -8.43
CA ASP A 33 -21.05 9.28 -8.33
C ASP A 33 -21.62 7.92 -8.75
N ARG A 34 -22.32 7.24 -7.83
CA ARG A 34 -22.81 5.87 -8.05
C ARG A 34 -23.99 5.80 -9.02
N VAL A 35 -24.59 6.94 -9.36
CA VAL A 35 -25.68 7.03 -10.34
C VAL A 35 -25.14 7.22 -11.75
N THR A 36 -24.16 8.12 -11.93
CA THR A 36 -23.62 8.46 -13.26
C THR A 36 -22.36 7.67 -13.62
N GLY A 37 -21.61 7.19 -12.63
CA GLY A 37 -20.28 6.58 -12.80
C GLY A 37 -19.16 7.61 -12.99
N GLU A 38 -19.46 8.90 -12.96
CA GLU A 38 -18.45 9.96 -13.09
C GLU A 38 -17.60 10.07 -11.82
N PRO A 39 -16.28 10.32 -11.94
CA PRO A 39 -15.43 10.47 -10.78
C PRO A 39 -15.80 11.75 -10.01
N VAL A 40 -15.81 11.68 -8.67
CA VAL A 40 -16.10 12.84 -7.81
C VAL A 40 -14.98 13.87 -7.90
N TRP A 41 -13.73 13.41 -7.96
CA TRP A 41 -12.55 14.22 -8.21
C TRP A 41 -11.77 13.68 -9.40
N PRO A 42 -11.00 14.52 -10.12
CA PRO A 42 -10.25 14.06 -11.30
C PRO A 42 -9.36 12.85 -11.03
N ILE A 43 -9.24 12.00 -12.04
CA ILE A 43 -8.29 10.88 -12.08
C ILE A 43 -7.37 11.15 -13.26
N ASP A 44 -6.09 11.43 -12.98
CA ASP A 44 -5.14 11.77 -14.02
C ASP A 44 -4.48 10.51 -14.57
N GLU A 45 -4.38 10.39 -15.89
CA GLU A 45 -3.45 9.47 -16.52
C GLU A 45 -2.04 10.05 -16.42
N ARG A 46 -1.16 9.38 -15.66
CA ARG A 46 0.22 9.83 -15.44
C ARG A 46 1.20 8.85 -16.05
N PRO A 47 2.31 9.33 -16.68
CA PRO A 47 3.39 8.46 -17.10
C PRO A 47 3.95 7.65 -15.95
N VAL A 48 4.23 6.37 -16.20
CA VAL A 48 4.86 5.44 -15.25
C VAL A 48 6.04 4.74 -15.92
N PRO A 49 6.95 4.11 -15.15
CA PRO A 49 8.02 3.32 -15.75
C PRO A 49 7.46 2.19 -16.62
N THR A 50 8.06 1.97 -17.79
CA THR A 50 7.68 0.91 -18.74
C THR A 50 8.85 0.02 -19.12
N ASP A 51 10.04 0.27 -18.57
CA ASP A 51 11.20 -0.56 -18.85
C ASP A 51 11.05 -1.93 -18.16
N THR A 52 11.23 -2.99 -18.94
CA THR A 52 11.09 -4.36 -18.47
C THR A 52 12.07 -5.29 -19.19
N ASP A 53 12.52 -6.32 -18.49
CA ASP A 53 13.36 -7.40 -19.02
C ASP A 53 12.53 -8.62 -19.48
N LEU A 54 11.21 -8.59 -19.29
CA LEU A 54 10.30 -9.66 -19.71
C LEU A 54 10.03 -9.55 -21.21
N VAL A 55 10.51 -10.55 -21.96
CA VAL A 55 10.45 -10.53 -23.41
C VAL A 55 9.00 -10.60 -23.90
N GLY A 56 8.61 -9.58 -24.68
CA GLY A 56 7.26 -9.45 -25.23
C GLY A 56 6.27 -8.78 -24.28
N GLU A 57 6.67 -8.37 -23.08
CA GLU A 57 5.86 -7.51 -22.24
C GLU A 57 5.76 -6.11 -22.87
N VAL A 58 4.55 -5.57 -22.90
CA VAL A 58 4.26 -4.21 -23.38
C VAL A 58 3.46 -3.50 -22.28
N PRO A 59 4.14 -2.86 -21.31
CA PRO A 59 3.45 -2.11 -20.25
C PRO A 59 2.73 -0.90 -20.82
N SER A 60 1.60 -0.52 -20.21
CA SER A 60 0.93 0.75 -20.54
C SER A 60 1.86 1.93 -20.19
N PRO A 61 1.98 2.95 -21.05
CA PRO A 61 2.81 4.13 -20.78
C PRO A 61 2.26 5.01 -19.65
N THR A 62 0.97 4.92 -19.37
CA THR A 62 0.29 5.69 -18.31
C THR A 62 -0.55 4.78 -17.41
N GLN A 63 -0.82 5.29 -16.22
CA GLN A 63 -1.73 4.68 -15.24
C GLN A 63 -2.63 5.75 -14.59
N PRO A 64 -3.80 5.37 -14.07
CA PRO A 64 -4.73 6.29 -13.43
C PRO A 64 -4.34 6.61 -11.98
N PHE A 65 -4.23 7.89 -11.65
CA PHE A 65 -3.97 8.42 -10.31
C PHE A 65 -5.11 9.32 -9.86
N PRO A 66 -5.94 8.91 -8.88
CA PRO A 66 -6.90 9.79 -8.24
C PRO A 66 -6.20 11.02 -7.66
N THR A 67 -6.74 12.21 -7.94
CA THR A 67 -6.22 13.46 -7.39
C THR A 67 -6.63 13.67 -5.94
N LYS A 68 -7.82 13.16 -5.57
CA LYS A 68 -8.35 13.22 -4.21
C LYS A 68 -9.12 11.95 -3.84
N PRO A 69 -9.09 11.57 -2.55
CA PRO A 69 -8.13 12.05 -1.56
C PRO A 69 -6.69 11.64 -1.91
N PRO A 70 -5.65 12.24 -1.27
CA PRO A 70 -4.30 11.75 -1.38
C PRO A 70 -4.21 10.24 -1.11
N ALA A 71 -3.17 9.58 -1.60
CA ALA A 71 -2.96 8.17 -1.31
C ALA A 71 -2.84 7.93 0.20
N PHE A 72 -3.64 7.03 0.76
CA PHE A 72 -3.61 6.69 2.18
C PHE A 72 -2.48 5.71 2.54
N GLU A 73 -1.75 5.21 1.56
CA GLU A 73 -0.62 4.31 1.75
C GLU A 73 0.53 4.62 0.75
N TYR A 74 1.75 4.19 1.08
CA TYR A 74 2.94 4.49 0.28
C TYR A 74 2.83 4.00 -1.18
N GLN A 75 3.29 4.83 -2.12
CA GLN A 75 3.12 4.66 -3.57
C GLN A 75 4.44 4.31 -4.27
N GLY A 76 5.04 3.19 -3.87
CA GLY A 76 6.32 2.73 -4.40
C GLY A 76 7.38 2.56 -3.32
N THR A 77 8.61 2.35 -3.78
CA THR A 77 9.76 2.05 -2.97
C THR A 77 10.94 2.91 -3.37
N SER A 78 11.58 3.53 -2.38
CA SER A 78 12.84 4.24 -2.56
C SER A 78 13.82 3.92 -1.43
N ILE A 79 15.08 4.29 -1.63
CA ILE A 79 16.10 4.11 -0.61
C ILE A 79 15.76 4.97 0.62
N GLU A 80 15.20 6.16 0.45
CA GLU A 80 14.81 7.10 1.51
C GLU A 80 13.72 6.53 2.45
N ASP A 81 12.94 5.57 1.96
CA ASP A 81 11.87 4.90 2.69
C ASP A 81 12.36 3.79 3.64
N LEU A 82 13.60 3.32 3.47
CA LEU A 82 14.12 2.23 4.30
C LEU A 82 14.35 2.71 5.74
N VAL A 83 14.19 1.80 6.68
CA VAL A 83 14.35 2.06 8.11
C VAL A 83 15.68 2.73 8.44
N ASP A 84 15.66 3.65 9.41
CA ASP A 84 16.83 4.43 9.81
C ASP A 84 16.89 4.72 11.32
N PHE A 85 16.32 3.82 12.15
CA PHE A 85 16.36 3.96 13.62
C PHE A 85 17.78 4.17 14.18
N THR A 86 18.78 3.58 13.54
CA THR A 86 20.20 3.83 13.80
C THR A 86 20.98 3.79 12.48
N PRO A 87 22.20 4.39 12.41
CA PRO A 87 23.05 4.29 11.22
C PRO A 87 23.39 2.84 10.82
N GLU A 88 23.52 1.95 11.80
CA GLU A 88 23.79 0.53 11.58
C GLU A 88 22.61 -0.17 10.91
N ILE A 89 21.39 0.03 11.45
CA ILE A 89 20.16 -0.54 10.89
C ILE A 89 19.90 0.02 9.48
N ARG A 90 20.20 1.31 9.29
CA ARG A 90 20.11 1.95 7.98
C ARG A 90 21.01 1.28 6.96
N ARG A 91 22.28 0.99 7.31
CA ARG A 91 23.22 0.31 6.43
C ARG A 91 22.72 -1.09 6.06
N MET A 92 22.28 -1.87 7.05
CA MET A 92 21.70 -3.19 6.81
C MET A 92 20.50 -3.14 5.86
N ALA A 93 19.64 -2.12 5.97
CA ALA A 93 18.47 -1.99 5.09
C ALA A 93 18.84 -1.64 3.66
N VAL A 94 19.86 -0.79 3.46
CA VAL A 94 20.39 -0.48 2.13
C VAL A 94 21.02 -1.73 1.50
N GLU A 95 21.86 -2.45 2.24
CA GLU A 95 22.45 -3.73 1.80
C GLU A 95 21.36 -4.75 1.46
N ALA A 96 20.29 -4.84 2.25
CA ALA A 96 19.22 -5.82 2.04
C ALA A 96 18.46 -5.65 0.71
N VAL A 97 18.38 -4.42 0.17
CA VAL A 97 17.69 -4.15 -1.10
C VAL A 97 18.63 -4.13 -2.31
N GLU A 98 19.93 -4.36 -2.11
CA GLU A 98 20.89 -4.46 -3.22
C GLU A 98 20.48 -5.58 -4.19
N GLY A 99 20.58 -5.29 -5.49
CA GLY A 99 20.23 -6.23 -6.56
C GLY A 99 18.73 -6.34 -6.86
N TYR A 100 17.85 -5.70 -6.08
CA TYR A 100 16.44 -5.58 -6.44
C TYR A 100 16.14 -4.27 -7.15
N ARG A 101 15.09 -4.29 -7.99
CA ARG A 101 14.56 -3.06 -8.58
C ARG A 101 13.66 -2.34 -7.57
N LEU A 102 14.00 -1.09 -7.27
CA LEU A 102 13.14 -0.13 -6.57
C LEU A 102 12.53 0.85 -7.57
N GLY A 103 11.42 1.49 -7.21
CA GLY A 103 10.80 2.51 -8.05
C GLY A 103 9.40 2.91 -7.57
N PRO A 104 8.78 3.89 -8.26
CA PRO A 104 7.44 4.35 -7.95
C PRO A 104 6.40 3.23 -8.13
N LEU A 105 5.17 3.46 -7.66
CA LEU A 105 4.04 2.59 -7.98
C LEU A 105 3.99 2.37 -9.51
N PHE A 106 3.66 1.14 -9.91
CA PHE A 106 3.63 0.66 -11.30
C PHE A 106 4.98 0.43 -11.97
N THR A 107 6.09 0.49 -11.24
CA THR A 107 7.37 -0.02 -11.75
C THR A 107 7.20 -1.50 -12.16
N PRO A 108 7.50 -1.87 -13.42
CA PRO A 108 7.32 -3.23 -13.90
C PRO A 108 8.12 -4.25 -13.09
N ASN A 109 7.57 -5.45 -12.98
CA ASN A 109 8.29 -6.58 -12.41
C ASN A 109 9.43 -7.02 -13.33
N THR A 110 10.46 -7.61 -12.74
CA THR A 110 11.61 -8.13 -13.48
C THR A 110 11.90 -9.57 -13.11
N THR A 111 12.81 -10.20 -13.85
CA THR A 111 13.36 -11.50 -13.50
C THR A 111 14.20 -11.47 -12.21
N GLN A 112 14.85 -10.34 -11.93
CA GLN A 112 15.62 -10.12 -10.69
C GLN A 112 14.74 -9.84 -9.47
N GLY A 113 13.54 -9.29 -9.70
CA GLY A 113 12.56 -8.97 -8.68
C GLY A 113 12.46 -7.46 -8.44
N THR A 114 11.22 -6.97 -8.46
CA THR A 114 10.89 -5.58 -8.15
C THR A 114 10.21 -5.52 -6.78
N LEU A 115 10.66 -4.60 -5.91
CA LEU A 115 9.97 -4.33 -4.64
C LEU A 115 8.74 -3.49 -4.92
N ILE A 116 7.57 -4.11 -4.79
CA ILE A 116 6.28 -3.45 -4.97
C ILE A 116 5.73 -3.07 -3.60
N ARG A 117 5.38 -1.80 -3.46
CA ARG A 117 4.74 -1.24 -2.27
C ARG A 117 3.62 -0.28 -2.70
N PRO A 118 2.34 -0.55 -2.33
CA PRO A 118 1.92 -1.57 -1.38
C PRO A 118 2.06 -3.01 -1.90
N SER A 119 2.17 -3.97 -0.98
CA SER A 119 2.33 -5.39 -1.30
C SER A 119 1.21 -5.98 -2.16
N VAL A 120 1.35 -7.22 -2.66
CA VAL A 120 0.24 -7.95 -3.30
C VAL A 120 -0.95 -8.16 -2.35
N GLY A 121 -0.66 -8.17 -1.05
CA GLY A 121 -1.66 -8.14 0.03
C GLY A 121 -2.38 -6.81 0.16
N GLY A 122 -1.91 -5.76 -0.51
CA GLY A 122 -2.45 -4.41 -0.52
C GLY A 122 -2.13 -3.59 0.73
N GLY A 123 -2.24 -2.27 0.60
CA GLY A 123 -2.33 -1.36 1.74
C GLY A 123 -3.63 -1.59 2.49
N ALA A 124 -4.75 -1.39 1.80
CA ALA A 124 -6.06 -1.88 2.20
C ALA A 124 -6.35 -3.26 1.58
N ASN A 125 -7.24 -4.04 2.20
CA ASN A 125 -7.69 -5.35 1.69
C ASN A 125 -9.14 -5.60 2.14
N TRP A 126 -9.57 -6.86 2.25
CA TRP A 126 -10.94 -7.29 2.53
C TRP A 126 -11.63 -6.62 3.73
N SER A 127 -10.88 -6.11 4.70
CA SER A 127 -11.40 -5.43 5.90
C SER A 127 -12.22 -4.17 5.59
N GLY A 128 -12.00 -3.55 4.42
CA GLY A 128 -12.73 -2.37 3.98
C GLY A 128 -12.49 -1.13 4.83
N ALA A 129 -13.40 -0.16 4.69
CA ALA A 129 -13.39 1.11 5.40
C ALA A 129 -14.74 1.33 6.10
N ALA A 130 -14.75 2.15 7.15
CA ALA A 130 -15.98 2.57 7.83
C ALA A 130 -16.27 4.03 7.50
N PHE A 131 -17.53 4.35 7.22
CA PHE A 131 -17.98 5.72 6.95
C PHE A 131 -18.92 6.18 8.05
N ASP A 132 -18.71 7.41 8.52
CA ASP A 132 -19.59 8.10 9.43
C ASP A 132 -20.50 9.07 8.65
N PRO A 133 -21.81 8.79 8.52
CA PRO A 133 -22.72 9.68 7.82
C PRO A 133 -23.04 10.98 8.57
N GLU A 134 -22.80 11.06 9.88
CA GLU A 134 -23.03 12.29 10.66
C GLU A 134 -21.90 13.31 10.43
N THR A 135 -20.65 12.82 10.34
CA THR A 135 -19.46 13.68 10.20
C THR A 135 -18.92 13.74 8.77
N GLY A 136 -19.31 12.83 7.88
CA GLY A 136 -18.76 12.71 6.53
C GLY A 136 -17.35 12.10 6.49
N MET A 137 -16.90 11.50 7.59
CA MET A 137 -15.55 10.93 7.71
C MET A 137 -15.50 9.47 7.25
N LEU A 138 -14.50 9.14 6.43
CA LEU A 138 -14.16 7.77 6.06
C LEU A 138 -12.87 7.32 6.76
N TYR A 139 -12.91 6.16 7.41
CA TYR A 139 -11.78 5.58 8.15
C TYR A 139 -11.25 4.36 7.41
N VAL A 140 -10.00 4.44 6.95
CA VAL A 140 -9.34 3.40 6.15
C VAL A 140 -8.15 2.83 6.93
N PRO A 141 -8.22 1.58 7.41
CA PRO A 141 -7.06 0.90 7.94
C PRO A 141 -6.16 0.39 6.81
N SER A 142 -4.86 0.57 6.94
CA SER A 142 -3.86 0.08 5.99
C SER A 142 -2.61 -0.47 6.68
N VAL A 143 -1.81 -1.23 5.92
CA VAL A 143 -0.49 -1.71 6.33
C VAL A 143 0.59 -1.30 5.33
N ASN A 144 1.76 -0.95 5.86
CA ASN A 144 2.97 -0.67 5.11
C ASN A 144 3.79 -1.95 4.96
N THR A 145 3.54 -2.67 3.87
CA THR A 145 4.25 -3.91 3.53
C THR A 145 4.62 -3.90 2.06
N HIS A 146 5.64 -4.68 1.71
CA HIS A 146 6.05 -4.87 0.32
C HIS A 146 5.87 -6.32 -0.14
N SER A 147 5.99 -6.53 -1.44
CA SER A 147 6.19 -7.86 -2.03
C SER A 147 7.30 -7.78 -3.06
N VAL A 148 7.92 -8.92 -3.32
CA VAL A 148 8.79 -9.11 -4.48
C VAL A 148 8.19 -10.22 -5.33
N ILE A 149 7.97 -9.94 -6.61
CA ILE A 149 7.42 -10.91 -7.56
C ILE A 149 8.46 -11.12 -8.67
N PRO A 150 9.46 -11.99 -8.45
CA PRO A 150 10.40 -12.34 -9.51
C PRO A 150 9.73 -13.32 -10.47
N PHE A 151 9.75 -12.97 -11.76
CA PHE A 151 9.35 -13.88 -12.82
C PHE A 151 10.52 -14.76 -13.27
N ALA A 152 10.23 -15.99 -13.65
CA ALA A 152 11.21 -16.91 -14.22
C ALA A 152 10.64 -17.58 -15.46
N ASP A 153 11.53 -17.95 -16.38
CA ASP A 153 11.17 -18.83 -17.49
C ASP A 153 10.64 -20.16 -16.95
N VAL A 154 9.66 -20.71 -17.67
CA VAL A 154 9.13 -22.03 -17.39
C VAL A 154 10.16 -23.08 -17.80
N ASP A 155 10.40 -24.08 -16.93
CA ASP A 155 11.16 -25.27 -17.28
C ASP A 155 10.57 -25.88 -18.56
N PRO A 156 11.35 -26.11 -19.64
CA PRO A 156 10.83 -26.66 -20.89
C PRO A 156 10.08 -28.00 -20.74
N ASN A 157 10.32 -28.74 -19.65
CA ASN A 157 9.65 -30.01 -19.35
C ASN A 157 8.40 -29.85 -18.48
N SER A 158 8.07 -28.64 -18.06
CA SER A 158 6.87 -28.34 -17.29
C SER A 158 5.63 -28.39 -18.19
N PRO A 159 4.47 -28.89 -17.71
CA PRO A 159 3.21 -28.81 -18.44
C PRO A 159 2.62 -27.40 -18.50
N ALA A 160 3.30 -26.39 -17.92
CA ALA A 160 2.82 -25.02 -17.92
C ALA A 160 2.82 -24.43 -19.34
N THR A 161 1.70 -23.81 -19.71
CA THR A 161 1.51 -23.17 -21.02
C THR A 161 1.88 -21.68 -21.02
N MET A 162 2.26 -21.13 -19.87
CA MET A 162 2.70 -19.75 -19.72
C MET A 162 4.18 -19.61 -20.07
N ARG A 163 4.58 -18.47 -20.64
CA ARG A 163 6.00 -18.16 -20.90
C ARG A 163 6.79 -17.92 -19.61
N TYR A 164 6.18 -17.18 -18.68
CA TYR A 164 6.76 -16.84 -17.39
C TYR A 164 5.88 -17.37 -16.27
N ILE A 165 6.52 -17.84 -15.20
CA ILE A 165 5.85 -18.18 -13.95
C ILE A 165 6.42 -17.33 -12.82
N TRP A 166 5.58 -17.08 -11.81
CA TRP A 166 6.10 -16.57 -10.56
C TRP A 166 7.01 -17.63 -9.95
N ARG A 167 8.25 -17.24 -9.62
CA ARG A 167 9.21 -18.09 -8.92
C ARG A 167 8.84 -18.24 -7.44
N TRP A 168 7.69 -18.87 -7.17
CA TRP A 168 7.22 -19.17 -5.81
C TRP A 168 8.14 -20.23 -5.17
N GLY A 169 8.73 -19.92 -4.01
CA GLY A 169 9.43 -20.91 -3.17
C GLY A 169 10.85 -21.32 -3.56
N ARG A 170 11.49 -20.72 -4.58
CA ARG A 170 12.92 -20.98 -4.92
C ARG A 170 13.82 -19.79 -4.57
N SER A 171 14.37 -19.78 -3.36
CA SER A 171 15.62 -19.10 -2.91
C SER A 171 15.92 -17.64 -3.31
N GLN A 172 14.94 -16.87 -3.78
CA GLN A 172 14.98 -15.41 -3.75
C GLN A 172 13.75 -14.98 -2.96
N GLY A 173 13.81 -15.15 -1.62
CA GLY A 173 12.92 -14.42 -0.73
C GLY A 173 13.11 -12.93 -0.98
N GLY A 174 12.16 -12.08 -0.60
CA GLY A 174 12.40 -10.65 -0.65
C GLY A 174 13.61 -10.21 0.20
N PRO A 175 14.01 -8.94 0.12
CA PRO A 175 15.05 -8.36 0.99
C PRO A 175 14.85 -8.81 2.44
N THR A 176 15.88 -9.41 3.02
CA THR A 176 15.81 -9.99 4.38
C THR A 176 16.61 -9.14 5.34
N MET A 177 15.93 -8.61 6.35
CA MET A 177 16.54 -7.88 7.45
C MET A 177 16.92 -8.84 8.58
N PRO A 178 18.08 -8.64 9.24
CA PRO A 178 18.55 -9.56 10.25
C PRO A 178 17.72 -9.43 11.54
N GLN A 179 17.59 -10.55 12.27
CA GLN A 179 16.85 -10.66 13.55
C GLN A 179 15.40 -10.13 13.51
N GLY A 180 14.76 -10.10 12.34
CA GLY A 180 13.37 -9.65 12.19
C GLY A 180 13.19 -8.14 12.24
N LEU A 181 14.28 -7.36 12.09
CA LEU A 181 14.20 -5.91 11.93
C LEU A 181 13.28 -5.56 10.74
N PRO A 182 12.55 -4.45 10.81
CA PRO A 182 11.71 -4.00 9.72
C PRO A 182 12.56 -3.45 8.58
N LEU A 183 12.11 -3.61 7.33
CA LEU A 183 12.80 -3.02 6.17
C LEU A 183 12.46 -1.53 5.99
N TRP A 184 11.20 -1.17 6.22
CA TRP A 184 10.67 0.17 5.97
C TRP A 184 10.61 1.02 7.24
N LYS A 185 10.57 2.33 7.06
CA LYS A 185 10.14 3.25 8.11
C LYS A 185 8.70 2.98 8.56
N PRO A 186 8.38 3.16 9.85
CA PRO A 186 7.02 3.09 10.38
C PRO A 186 6.13 4.25 9.85
N PRO A 187 4.81 4.19 10.00
CA PRO A 187 4.04 3.14 10.67
C PRO A 187 3.86 1.87 9.82
N TYR A 188 3.86 0.71 10.46
CA TYR A 188 3.66 -0.62 9.84
C TYR A 188 2.18 -0.93 9.62
N SER A 189 1.32 -0.37 10.47
CA SER A 189 -0.11 -0.29 10.26
C SER A 189 -0.63 1.06 10.74
N ARG A 190 -1.65 1.58 10.05
CA ARG A 190 -2.23 2.88 10.34
C ARG A 190 -3.72 2.90 10.09
N MET A 191 -4.39 3.86 10.71
CA MET A 191 -5.73 4.31 10.37
C MET A 191 -5.61 5.70 9.77
N THR A 192 -6.17 5.88 8.58
CA THR A 192 -6.28 7.19 7.93
C THR A 192 -7.74 7.61 7.94
N ALA A 193 -8.02 8.77 8.52
CA ALA A 193 -9.33 9.39 8.47
C ALA A 193 -9.36 10.43 7.36
N ILE A 194 -10.37 10.33 6.50
CA ILE A 194 -10.52 11.12 5.29
C ILE A 194 -11.82 11.92 5.39
N ASP A 195 -11.71 13.24 5.31
CA ASP A 195 -12.87 14.11 5.15
C ASP A 195 -13.35 14.00 3.71
N MET A 196 -14.52 13.38 3.52
CA MET A 196 -15.06 13.13 2.19
C MET A 196 -15.71 14.37 1.56
N SER A 197 -15.91 15.45 2.31
CA SER A 197 -16.38 16.73 1.75
C SER A 197 -15.26 17.48 1.03
N LEU A 198 -14.03 17.36 1.56
CA LEU A 198 -12.83 18.00 1.00
C LEU A 198 -11.99 17.07 0.13
N GLY A 199 -12.10 15.76 0.36
CA GLY A 199 -11.21 14.76 -0.21
C GLY A 199 -9.80 14.91 0.36
N GLU A 200 -9.67 15.06 1.68
CA GLU A 200 -8.38 15.29 2.34
C GLU A 200 -8.23 14.40 3.58
N HIS A 201 -6.99 14.09 3.95
CA HIS A 201 -6.73 13.38 5.20
C HIS A 201 -6.91 14.34 6.38
N ALA A 202 -7.89 14.08 7.24
CA ALA A 202 -8.04 14.81 8.48
C ALA A 202 -6.93 14.44 9.48
N TRP A 203 -6.59 13.15 9.55
CA TRP A 203 -5.48 12.64 10.35
C TRP A 203 -5.06 11.24 9.89
N MET A 204 -3.87 10.83 10.35
CA MET A 204 -3.38 9.45 10.26
C MET A 204 -2.75 9.08 11.60
N THR A 205 -3.09 7.90 12.13
CA THR A 205 -2.50 7.38 13.38
C THR A 205 -2.00 5.94 13.19
N PRO A 206 -0.85 5.57 13.79
CA PRO A 206 -0.44 4.17 13.87
C PRO A 206 -1.48 3.30 14.60
N LEU A 207 -1.72 2.09 14.12
CA LEU A 207 -2.62 1.13 14.76
C LEU A 207 -1.86 0.24 15.75
N GLY A 208 -1.66 0.78 16.94
CA GLY A 208 -0.97 0.12 18.05
C GLY A 208 0.48 0.57 18.24
N ASN A 209 1.07 0.19 19.37
CA ASN A 209 2.42 0.62 19.74
C ASN A 209 3.53 -0.04 18.90
N GLY A 210 3.26 -1.22 18.34
CA GLY A 210 4.26 -1.98 17.58
C GLY A 210 5.27 -2.72 18.45
N ASP A 211 4.83 -3.18 19.62
CA ASP A 211 5.71 -3.78 20.65
C ASP A 211 6.52 -4.97 20.15
N ARG A 212 6.00 -5.74 19.16
CA ARG A 212 6.78 -6.81 18.51
C ARG A 212 8.08 -6.30 17.89
N ILE A 213 8.06 -5.11 17.29
CA ILE A 213 9.23 -4.47 16.70
C ILE A 213 10.01 -3.68 17.76
N ARG A 214 9.31 -2.88 18.58
CA ARG A 214 9.96 -2.05 19.61
C ARG A 214 10.77 -2.89 20.59
N ASN A 215 10.34 -4.09 20.94
CA ASN A 215 11.04 -4.96 21.89
C ASN A 215 12.19 -5.79 21.27
N LEU A 216 12.53 -5.60 19.99
CA LEU A 216 13.68 -6.27 19.39
C LEU A 216 14.99 -5.83 20.09
N PRO A 217 15.99 -6.71 20.22
CA PRO A 217 17.22 -6.39 20.97
C PRO A 217 17.93 -5.09 20.53
N MET A 218 17.88 -4.75 19.24
CA MET A 218 18.50 -3.53 18.70
C MET A 218 17.62 -2.28 18.81
N LEU A 219 16.37 -2.42 19.24
CA LEU A 219 15.36 -1.35 19.29
C LEU A 219 14.79 -1.09 20.69
N ARG A 220 14.84 -2.07 21.60
CA ARG A 220 14.17 -2.03 22.91
C ARG A 220 14.63 -0.91 23.85
N ASP A 221 15.87 -0.47 23.66
CA ASP A 221 16.48 0.59 24.47
C ASP A 221 16.34 1.97 23.78
N LEU A 222 15.68 2.04 22.61
CA LEU A 222 15.36 3.27 21.91
C LEU A 222 13.97 3.77 22.33
N ASP A 223 13.85 5.08 22.57
CA ASP A 223 12.57 5.75 22.84
C ASP A 223 11.76 5.97 21.56
N LEU A 224 11.26 4.87 20.98
CA LEU A 224 10.52 4.90 19.72
C LEU A 224 9.05 5.30 19.93
N PRO A 225 8.45 6.09 19.02
CA PRO A 225 7.01 6.35 19.04
C PRO A 225 6.20 5.08 18.71
N PRO A 226 4.86 5.12 18.78
CA PRO A 226 4.02 4.05 18.24
C PRO A 226 4.37 3.74 16.78
N LEU A 227 4.70 2.47 16.50
CA LEU A 227 5.14 2.04 15.18
C LEU A 227 4.02 1.40 14.34
N GLY A 228 2.83 1.19 14.91
CA GLY A 228 1.79 0.36 14.30
C GLY A 228 2.07 -1.13 14.53
N GLY A 229 0.99 -1.91 14.57
CA GLY A 229 1.00 -3.35 14.78
C GLY A 229 1.00 -4.18 13.49
N ASP A 230 0.62 -5.45 13.62
CA ASP A 230 0.81 -6.46 12.58
C ASP A 230 -0.37 -6.59 11.59
N GLY A 231 -1.35 -5.68 11.63
CA GLY A 231 -2.56 -5.86 10.85
C GLY A 231 -3.35 -4.60 10.55
N ARG A 232 -4.29 -4.79 9.63
CA ARG A 232 -5.34 -3.87 9.19
C ARG A 232 -6.69 -4.47 9.59
N GLY A 233 -6.99 -4.44 10.89
CA GLY A 233 -8.27 -4.90 11.40
C GLY A 233 -9.43 -4.13 10.76
N GLY A 234 -10.59 -4.78 10.62
CA GLY A 234 -11.80 -4.11 10.14
C GLY A 234 -12.20 -2.98 11.10
N PRO A 235 -12.45 -1.76 10.59
CA PRO A 235 -12.87 -0.67 11.46
C PRO A 235 -14.31 -0.91 11.90
N LEU A 236 -14.55 -0.92 13.22
CA LEU A 236 -15.88 -0.84 13.79
C LEU A 236 -16.10 0.61 14.25
N LEU A 237 -17.08 1.27 13.65
CA LEU A 237 -17.43 2.65 13.97
C LEU A 237 -18.70 2.65 14.84
N THR A 238 -18.62 3.33 15.99
CA THR A 238 -19.75 3.53 16.90
C THR A 238 -19.72 4.97 17.40
N LYS A 239 -20.90 5.56 17.62
CA LYS A 239 -21.02 6.93 18.18
C LYS A 239 -20.47 7.01 19.61
N THR A 240 -20.57 5.91 20.33
CA THR A 240 -20.09 5.73 21.70
C THR A 240 -19.43 4.37 21.80
N LEU A 241 -18.26 4.29 22.44
CA LEU A 241 -17.71 3.01 22.88
C LEU A 241 -18.70 2.38 23.87
N LEU A 242 -19.03 1.10 23.66
CA LEU A 242 -19.81 0.29 24.61
C LEU A 242 -19.04 0.10 25.92
#